data_AF-A0A2K3JUY7-F1
#
_entry.id   AF-A0A2K3JUY7-F1
#
_cell.length_a   1.000
_cell.length_b   1.000
_cell.length_c   1.000
_cell.angle_alpha   90.00
_cell.angle_beta   90.00
_cell.angle_gamma   90.00
#
_symmetry.space_group_name_H-M   'P 1'
#
loop_
_entity.id
_entity.type
_entity.pdbx_description
1 polymer ?
#
loop_
_entity_poly.entity_id
_entity_poly.type
_entity_poly.pdbx_seq_one_letter_code
_entity_poly.pdbx_strand_id
1 'polypeptide(L)'
;MKQFDDNIPARAFDNFQFVNFTEITSKNIPPSQKEVAFALAALMEIPSQYKAAIELSLLGYTFNGRRRVPLPPPSTETSKPSHAARFEPSFPPQHGNGTAPSAPSSTYDNQ
;
A
#
# COMPACT_ATOMS: atom_id res chain seq x y z
N MET A 1 11.93 1.34 6.73
CA MET A 1 11.52 2.24 5.62
C MET A 1 12.67 3.04 5.05
N LYS A 2 13.62 3.51 5.88
CA LYS A 2 14.81 4.22 5.41
C LYS A 2 15.63 3.51 4.30
N GLN A 3 15.71 2.19 4.30
CA GLN A 3 16.39 1.46 3.22
C GLN A 3 15.70 1.60 1.86
N PHE A 4 14.37 1.75 1.82
CA PHE A 4 13.61 2.02 0.59
C PHE A 4 13.70 3.50 0.16
N ASP A 5 14.17 4.37 1.06
CA ASP A 5 14.50 5.76 0.78
C ASP A 5 15.79 5.81 -0.04
N ASP A 6 16.87 5.32 0.56
CA ASP A 6 18.22 5.55 0.06
C ASP A 6 18.68 4.50 -0.97
N ASN A 7 18.17 3.27 -0.89
CA ASN A 7 18.81 2.10 -1.52
C ASN A 7 17.89 1.30 -2.45
N ILE A 8 16.98 1.94 -3.19
CA ILE A 8 16.28 1.27 -4.31
C ILE A 8 17.16 1.32 -5.56
N PRO A 9 17.71 0.18 -6.03
CA PRO A 9 18.59 0.13 -7.18
C PRO A 9 17.85 0.40 -8.50
N ALA A 10 18.61 0.76 -9.53
CA ALA A 10 18.17 0.93 -10.92
C ALA A 10 17.09 2.02 -11.17
N ARG A 11 17.01 3.03 -10.29
CA ARG A 11 16.20 4.24 -10.52
C ARG A 11 16.98 5.26 -11.34
N ALA A 12 16.28 5.98 -12.22
CA ALA A 12 16.86 7.08 -13.00
C ALA A 12 17.16 8.32 -12.13
N PHE A 13 16.40 8.50 -11.05
CA PHE A 13 16.60 9.54 -10.04
C PHE A 13 15.94 9.10 -8.73
N ASP A 14 16.27 9.75 -7.63
CA ASP A 14 15.63 9.50 -6.35
C ASP A 14 14.21 10.04 -6.34
N ASN A 15 13.22 9.16 -6.25
CA ASN A 15 11.80 9.46 -6.46
C ASN A 15 10.90 8.97 -5.31
N PHE A 16 11.49 8.67 -4.16
CA PHE A 16 10.77 8.13 -3.00
C PHE A 16 11.38 8.70 -1.72
N GLN A 17 10.55 9.31 -0.87
CA GLN A 17 10.95 9.88 0.41
C GLN A 17 10.08 9.28 1.53
N PHE A 18 10.67 8.72 2.58
CA PHE A 18 9.98 8.23 3.77
C PHE A 18 10.08 9.20 4.95
N VAL A 19 8.93 9.71 5.37
CA VAL A 19 8.82 10.57 6.56
C VAL A 19 8.25 9.81 7.76
N ASN A 20 9.01 9.78 8.86
CA ASN A 20 8.54 9.22 10.12
C ASN A 20 7.63 10.21 10.88
N PHE A 21 6.34 10.19 10.56
CA PHE A 21 5.35 11.09 11.17
C PHE A 21 5.30 10.96 12.71
N THR A 22 5.32 9.73 13.23
CA THR A 22 5.23 9.48 14.68
C THR A 22 6.44 10.04 15.43
N GLU A 23 7.64 9.89 14.87
CA GLU A 23 8.85 10.48 15.45
C GLU A 23 8.78 12.01 15.48
N ILE A 24 8.30 12.65 14.42
CA ILE A 24 8.20 14.12 14.38
C ILE A 24 7.14 14.62 15.37
N THR A 25 6.00 13.95 15.43
CA THR A 25 4.87 14.38 16.28
C THR A 25 5.03 14.04 17.75
N SER A 26 5.88 13.07 18.10
CA SER A 26 6.20 12.72 19.49
C SER A 26 7.19 13.67 20.18
N LYS A 27 7.89 14.54 19.43
CA LYS A 27 8.83 15.51 20.00
C LYS A 27 8.14 16.47 20.98
N ASN A 28 8.84 16.87 22.04
CA ASN A 28 8.32 17.84 23.01
C ASN A 28 8.57 19.28 22.55
N ILE A 29 7.90 19.69 21.47
CA ILE A 29 7.96 21.04 20.89
C ILE A 29 6.53 21.55 20.61
N PRO A 30 6.33 22.87 20.40
CA PRO A 30 5.01 23.41 20.07
C PRO A 30 4.39 22.76 18.81
N PRO A 31 3.05 22.60 18.74
CA PRO A 31 2.37 21.98 17.59
C PRO A 31 2.74 22.58 16.23
N SER A 32 2.78 23.91 16.13
CA SER A 32 3.16 24.60 14.89
C SER A 32 4.57 24.26 14.42
N GLN A 33 5.50 24.02 15.35
CA GLN A 33 6.85 23.59 15.01
C GLN A 33 6.90 22.12 14.54
N LYS A 34 6.01 21.25 15.06
CA LYS A 34 5.87 19.87 14.55
C LYS A 34 5.37 19.86 13.12
N GLU A 35 4.38 20.70 12.81
CA GLU A 35 3.84 20.84 11.46
C GLU A 35 4.91 21.33 10.48
N VAL A 36 5.66 22.37 10.85
CA VAL A 36 6.77 22.87 10.03
C VAL A 36 7.85 21.81 9.85
N ALA A 37 8.22 21.08 10.90
CA ALA A 37 9.20 20.00 10.81
C ALA A 37 8.72 18.86 9.90
N PHE A 38 7.43 18.50 9.98
CA PHE A 38 6.82 17.50 9.10
C PHE A 38 6.79 17.97 7.65
N ALA A 39 6.31 19.19 7.40
CA ALA A 39 6.24 19.77 6.06
C ALA A 39 7.63 19.87 5.43
N LEU A 40 8.64 20.30 6.19
CA LEU A 40 10.02 20.32 5.73
C LEU A 40 10.45 18.90 5.34
N ALA A 41 10.38 17.93 6.26
CA ALA A 41 10.80 16.55 5.98
C ALA A 41 10.09 15.94 4.75
N ALA A 42 8.79 16.21 4.57
CA ALA A 42 8.01 15.71 3.45
C ALA A 42 8.34 16.38 2.10
N LEU A 43 8.84 17.61 2.11
CA LEU A 43 9.05 18.40 0.89
C LEU A 43 10.52 18.59 0.51
N MET A 44 11.47 18.24 1.38
CA MET A 44 12.91 18.50 1.17
C MET A 44 13.46 17.94 -0.15
N GLU A 45 12.94 16.81 -0.63
CA GLU A 45 13.40 16.19 -1.89
C GLU A 45 12.60 16.62 -3.13
N ILE A 46 11.45 17.26 -2.95
CA ILE A 46 10.60 17.66 -4.07
C ILE A 46 11.34 18.60 -5.05
N PRO A 47 12.16 19.58 -4.62
CA PRO A 47 12.90 20.44 -5.55
C PRO A 47 13.87 19.69 -6.46
N SER A 48 14.60 18.69 -5.95
CA SER A 48 15.52 17.88 -6.77
C SER A 48 14.76 16.89 -7.65
N GLN A 49 13.71 16.26 -7.13
CA GLN A 49 12.81 15.37 -7.88
C GLN A 49 12.17 16.08 -9.08
N TYR A 50 11.70 17.31 -8.89
CA TYR A 50 11.11 18.11 -9.97
C TYR A 50 12.13 18.43 -11.07
N LYS A 51 13.36 18.80 -10.70
CA LYS A 51 14.44 19.05 -11.66
C LYS A 51 14.77 17.79 -12.46
N ALA A 52 14.91 16.65 -11.79
CA ALA A 52 15.16 15.38 -12.47
C ALA A 52 14.03 15.00 -13.43
N ALA A 53 12.77 15.25 -13.06
CA ALA A 53 11.63 14.99 -13.95
C ALA A 53 11.65 15.87 -15.23
N ILE A 54 12.13 17.11 -15.12
CA ILE A 54 12.37 17.98 -16.29
C ILE A 54 13.52 17.44 -17.14
N GLU A 55 14.67 17.17 -16.52
CA GLU A 55 15.90 16.73 -17.21
C GLU A 55 15.71 15.40 -17.95
N LEU A 56 14.93 14.49 -17.36
CA LEU A 56 14.58 13.21 -17.97
C LEU A 56 13.39 13.30 -18.94
N SER A 57 12.87 14.51 -19.22
CA SER A 57 11.73 14.75 -20.11
C SER A 57 10.47 13.94 -19.74
N LEU A 58 10.26 13.71 -18.44
CA LEU A 58 9.10 12.98 -17.92
C LEU A 58 7.89 13.91 -17.75
N LEU A 59 8.13 15.22 -17.58
CA LEU A 59 7.07 16.20 -17.40
C LEU A 59 6.29 16.40 -18.71
N GLY A 60 4.99 16.13 -18.69
CA GLY A 60 4.12 16.21 -19.86
C GLY A 60 4.18 14.98 -20.78
N TYR A 61 5.01 13.99 -20.47
CA TYR A 61 5.09 12.74 -21.23
C TYR A 61 3.93 11.81 -20.89
N THR A 62 3.21 11.30 -21.89
CA THR A 62 2.16 10.30 -21.70
C THR A 62 2.76 8.90 -21.74
N PHE A 63 2.80 8.23 -20.58
CA PHE A 63 3.31 6.86 -20.48
C PHE A 63 2.23 5.83 -20.88
N ASN A 64 2.56 4.92 -21.79
CA ASN A 64 1.71 3.80 -22.23
C ASN A 64 1.73 2.63 -21.22
N GLY A 65 1.53 2.94 -19.94
CA GLY A 65 1.52 1.96 -18.87
C GLY A 65 0.24 1.14 -18.80
N ARG A 66 0.28 0.04 -18.02
CA ARG A 66 -0.93 -0.71 -17.67
C ARG A 66 -1.87 0.19 -16.87
N ARG A 67 -3.06 0.47 -17.40
CA ARG A 67 -4.11 1.20 -16.69
C ARG A 67 -4.58 0.39 -15.49
N ARG A 68 -4.46 0.93 -14.28
CA ARG A 68 -5.05 0.37 -13.07
C ARG A 68 -6.45 0.98 -12.88
N VAL A 69 -7.45 0.17 -12.59
CA VAL A 69 -8.82 0.62 -12.25
C VAL A 69 -9.00 0.45 -10.74
N PRO A 70 -9.21 1.54 -9.98
CA PRO A 70 -9.44 1.43 -8.54
C PRO A 70 -10.76 0.71 -8.27
N LEU A 71 -10.78 -0.17 -7.26
CA LEU A 71 -12.02 -0.74 -6.76
C LEU A 71 -12.88 0.35 -6.09
N PRO A 72 -14.22 0.23 -6.12
CA PRO A 72 -15.07 1.13 -5.35
C PRO A 72 -14.75 0.99 -3.85
N PRO A 73 -14.95 2.06 -3.06
CA PRO A 73 -14.78 1.98 -1.60
C PRO A 73 -15.76 0.92 -1.05
N PRO A 74 -15.32 0.08 -0.09
CA PRO A 74 -16.21 -0.89 0.52
C PRO A 74 -17.30 -0.16 1.33
N SER A 75 -18.55 -0.29 0.91
CA SER A 75 -19.70 0.25 1.65
C SER A 75 -20.03 -0.66 2.84
N THR A 76 -20.17 -0.08 4.04
CA THR A 76 -20.65 -0.78 5.25
C THR A 76 -22.18 -0.96 5.29
N GLU A 77 -22.83 -0.82 4.13
CA GLU A 77 -24.26 -1.09 4.00
C GLU A 77 -24.44 -2.62 4.04
N THR A 78 -24.89 -3.13 5.18
CA THR A 78 -25.53 -4.44 5.31
C THR A 78 -26.83 -4.45 4.50
N SER A 79 -26.72 -4.48 3.18
CA SER A 79 -27.80 -4.92 2.30
C SER A 79 -27.15 -5.77 1.22
N LYS A 80 -27.37 -7.08 1.36
CA LYS A 80 -27.03 -8.11 0.37
C LYS A 80 -27.37 -7.58 -1.03
N PRO A 81 -26.43 -7.57 -1.99
CA PRO A 81 -26.81 -7.52 -3.38
C PRO A 81 -27.52 -8.83 -3.70
N SER A 82 -28.83 -8.76 -3.96
CA SER A 82 -29.59 -9.79 -4.64
C SER A 82 -29.13 -9.87 -6.11
N HIS A 83 -27.89 -10.26 -6.32
CA HIS A 83 -27.36 -10.87 -7.53
C HIS A 83 -25.89 -11.18 -7.25
N ALA A 84 -25.67 -12.35 -6.63
CA ALA A 84 -24.35 -12.94 -6.62
C ALA A 84 -23.90 -13.06 -8.09
N ALA A 85 -22.88 -12.30 -8.48
CA ALA A 85 -22.06 -12.65 -9.63
C ALA A 85 -21.48 -14.02 -9.30
N ARG A 86 -22.16 -15.06 -9.83
CA ARG A 86 -21.80 -16.44 -9.66
C ARG A 86 -20.48 -16.63 -10.40
N PHE A 87 -19.37 -16.58 -9.66
CA PHE A 87 -18.13 -17.16 -10.13
C PHE A 87 -18.39 -18.67 -10.16
N GLU A 88 -18.87 -19.17 -11.30
CA GLU A 88 -18.91 -20.60 -11.60
C GLU A 88 -17.47 -21.08 -11.74
N PRO A 89 -16.96 -21.93 -10.83
CA PRO A 89 -15.71 -22.62 -11.04
C PRO A 89 -15.96 -23.69 -12.09
N SER A 90 -15.32 -23.58 -13.25
CA SER A 90 -15.41 -24.58 -14.31
C SER A 90 -14.64 -25.84 -13.91
N PHE A 91 -15.18 -26.65 -13.00
CA PHE A 91 -14.62 -27.96 -12.66
C PHE A 91 -15.71 -29.03 -12.67
N PRO A 92 -15.52 -30.15 -13.39
CA PRO A 92 -16.50 -31.23 -13.45
C PRO A 92 -16.58 -31.97 -12.10
N PRO A 93 -17.77 -32.41 -11.66
CA PRO A 93 -17.93 -33.04 -10.36
C PRO A 93 -17.33 -34.44 -10.36
N GLN A 94 -16.26 -34.62 -9.58
CA GLN A 94 -15.75 -35.95 -9.25
C GLN A 94 -16.57 -36.51 -8.09
N HIS A 95 -17.39 -37.53 -8.37
CA HIS A 95 -18.01 -38.36 -7.34
C HIS A 95 -16.92 -39.15 -6.60
N GLY A 96 -16.82 -38.95 -5.28
CA GLY A 96 -15.95 -39.74 -4.42
C GLY A 96 -16.33 -39.60 -2.96
N ASN A 97 -17.02 -40.60 -2.42
CA ASN A 97 -17.27 -40.75 -0.98
C ASN A 97 -15.94 -40.81 -0.23
N GLY A 98 -15.72 -39.88 0.70
CA GLY A 98 -14.53 -39.88 1.56
C GLY A 98 -14.80 -39.20 2.89
N THR A 99 -14.99 -40.01 3.94
CA THR A 99 -15.09 -39.63 5.35
C THR A 99 -13.88 -38.79 5.76
N ALA A 100 -14.09 -37.54 6.18
CA ALA A 100 -13.02 -36.68 6.71
C ALA A 100 -12.81 -36.93 8.21
N PRO A 101 -11.57 -37.13 8.69
CA PRO A 101 -11.29 -37.22 10.13
C PRO A 101 -11.21 -35.81 10.77
N SER A 102 -11.78 -35.67 11.97
CA SER A 102 -11.76 -34.44 12.76
C SER A 102 -10.36 -34.08 13.27
N ALA A 103 -9.99 -32.81 13.17
CA ALA A 103 -8.72 -32.27 13.66
C ALA A 103 -8.71 -32.10 15.21
N PRO A 104 -7.58 -32.32 15.90
CA PRO A 104 -7.48 -32.14 17.35
C PRO A 104 -7.26 -30.68 17.76
N SER A 105 -7.89 -30.31 18.88
CA SER A 105 -7.83 -29.01 19.56
C SER A 105 -6.49 -28.80 20.30
N SER A 106 -5.78 -27.70 20.04
CA SER A 106 -4.55 -27.33 20.77
C SER A 106 -4.84 -26.56 22.06
N THR A 107 -4.49 -27.13 23.21
CA THR A 107 -4.48 -26.46 24.52
C THR A 107 -3.16 -25.68 24.68
N TYR A 108 -3.25 -24.36 24.90
CA TYR A 108 -2.11 -23.55 25.33
C TYR A 108 -1.96 -23.65 26.85
N ASP A 109 -0.76 -24.00 27.31
CA ASP A 109 -0.35 -24.06 28.71
C ASP A 109 0.43 -22.80 29.08
N ASN A 110 0.14 -22.24 30.24
CA ASN A 110 0.74 -21.01 30.78
C ASN A 110 1.97 -21.35 31.63
N GLN A 111 3.08 -20.66 31.42
CA GLN A 111 4.05 -20.31 32.47
C GLN A 111 4.59 -18.90 32.25
#